data_AF-V6LAK4-F1
#
_entry.id   AF-V6LAK4-F1
#
_cell.length_a   1.000
_cell.length_b   1.000
_cell.length_c   1.000
_cell.angle_alpha   90.00
_cell.angle_beta   90.00
_cell.angle_gamma   90.00
#
_symmetry.space_group_name_H-M   'P 1'
#
loop_
_entity.id
_entity.type
_entity.pdbx_description
1 polymer ?
#
loop_
_entity_poly.entity_id
_entity_poly.type
_entity_poly.pdbx_seq_one_letter_code
_entity_poly.pdbx_strand_id
1 'polypeptide(L)'
;MESALDLALSNIYKYHSSETFVNIKKYAMESIQEYAQLINDNLSSQMIGFTKDEKIQIVCPHSKHQVKIQDFQVWHDNVVKLVQDIIEPKSESNSVQSSSSGSKQKWSQQEEQVLEDLIEKFQDKKIVQKEFQSKTGTKKSISSIYQHWNRVQNPTIQKGRFKTQEDLIVIQGYNNNLSTSQIAAQLSCRTPKQVLNRFYTLNLKENPNYNIINDQ
;
A
#
# COMPACT_ATOMS: atom_id res chain seq x y z
N MET A 1 25.78 -9.36 22.35
CA MET A 1 24.63 -8.81 21.57
C MET A 1 23.30 -9.53 21.85
N GLU A 2 23.25 -10.56 22.71
CA GLU A 2 22.01 -11.33 23.00
C GLU A 2 21.01 -10.61 23.93
N SER A 3 21.44 -9.60 24.69
CA SER A 3 20.63 -9.01 25.77
C SER A 3 19.40 -8.19 25.34
N ALA A 4 19.39 -7.57 24.16
CA ALA A 4 18.26 -6.75 23.72
C ALA A 4 17.15 -7.59 23.06
N LEU A 5 17.56 -8.64 22.33
CA LEU A 5 16.64 -9.55 21.66
C LEU A 5 15.89 -10.41 22.69
N ASP A 6 16.60 -10.89 23.71
CA ASP A 6 16.00 -11.68 24.79
C ASP A 6 14.99 -10.86 25.61
N LEU A 7 15.28 -9.57 25.85
CA LEU A 7 14.36 -8.67 26.54
C LEU A 7 13.10 -8.38 25.72
N ALA A 8 13.24 -8.18 24.41
CA ALA A 8 12.12 -8.00 23.49
C ALA A 8 11.24 -9.26 23.41
N LEU A 9 11.86 -10.44 23.30
CA LEU A 9 11.15 -11.72 23.27
C LEU A 9 10.46 -12.02 24.60
N SER A 10 11.09 -11.73 25.75
CA SER A 10 10.50 -11.89 27.08
C SER A 10 9.24 -11.05 27.30
N ASN A 11 9.16 -9.85 26.72
CA ASN A 11 7.96 -9.01 26.81
C ASN A 11 6.82 -9.53 25.93
N ILE A 12 7.14 -10.19 24.81
CA ILE A 12 6.16 -10.79 23.90
C ILE A 12 5.57 -12.10 24.47
N TYR A 13 6.34 -12.87 25.25
CA TYR A 13 5.88 -14.09 25.95
C TYR A 13 4.67 -13.87 26.87
N LYS A 14 4.44 -12.63 27.31
CA LYS A 14 3.40 -12.30 28.29
C LYS A 14 1.98 -12.22 27.69
N TYR A 15 1.82 -12.12 26.36
CA TYR A 15 0.54 -11.68 25.77
C TYR A 15 -0.05 -12.51 24.61
N HIS A 16 0.60 -13.59 24.11
CA HIS A 16 0.09 -14.33 22.94
C HIS A 16 0.16 -15.86 23.07
N SER A 17 -0.80 -16.55 22.44
CA SER A 17 -0.87 -18.02 22.37
C SER A 17 0.32 -18.61 21.60
N SER A 18 0.75 -19.81 22.01
CA SER A 18 2.05 -20.38 21.67
C SER A 18 2.27 -20.67 20.18
N GLU A 19 1.22 -20.98 19.42
CA GLU A 19 1.38 -21.51 18.05
C GLU A 19 1.71 -20.43 17.00
N THR A 20 1.02 -19.29 17.02
CA THR A 20 1.33 -18.15 16.14
C THR A 20 2.72 -17.59 16.43
N PHE A 21 3.13 -17.60 17.70
CA PHE A 21 4.45 -17.13 18.12
C PHE A 21 5.58 -18.08 17.68
N VAL A 22 5.38 -19.41 17.80
CA VAL A 22 6.35 -20.39 17.31
C VAL A 22 6.61 -20.18 15.82
N ASN A 23 5.57 -19.88 15.04
CA ASN A 23 5.71 -19.63 13.60
C ASN A 23 6.44 -18.32 13.29
N ILE A 24 6.15 -17.23 14.02
CA ILE A 24 6.85 -15.94 13.84
C ILE A 24 8.31 -16.04 14.27
N LYS A 25 8.59 -16.67 15.42
CA LYS A 25 9.96 -16.89 15.91
C LYS A 25 10.74 -17.76 14.94
N LYS A 26 10.13 -18.83 14.42
CA LYS A 26 10.74 -19.71 13.42
C LYS A 26 11.10 -18.93 12.15
N TYR A 27 10.15 -18.15 11.60
CA TYR A 27 10.39 -17.36 10.39
C TYR A 27 11.47 -16.29 10.57
N ALA A 28 11.50 -15.61 11.72
CA ALA A 28 12.53 -14.62 12.02
C ALA A 28 13.91 -15.27 12.16
N MET A 29 14.00 -16.42 12.82
CA MET A 29 15.26 -17.18 12.96
C MET A 29 15.76 -17.70 11.61
N GLU A 30 14.87 -18.22 10.76
CA GLU A 30 15.20 -18.68 9.40
C GLU A 30 15.72 -17.50 8.54
N SER A 31 15.07 -16.34 8.61
CA SER A 31 15.51 -15.14 7.88
C SER A 31 16.89 -14.64 8.35
N ILE A 32 17.16 -14.71 9.65
CA ILE A 32 18.48 -14.34 10.23
C ILE A 32 19.54 -15.35 9.81
N GLN A 33 19.23 -16.65 9.81
CA GLN A 33 20.16 -17.69 9.38
C GLN A 33 20.48 -17.60 7.88
N GLU A 34 19.49 -17.38 7.02
CA GLU A 34 19.71 -17.16 5.59
C GLU A 34 20.61 -15.94 5.35
N TYR A 35 20.38 -14.85 6.08
CA TYR A 35 21.19 -13.64 5.97
C TYR A 35 22.62 -13.84 6.50
N ALA A 36 22.79 -14.55 7.62
CA ALA A 36 24.10 -14.90 8.16
C ALA A 36 24.88 -15.83 7.21
N GLN A 37 24.20 -16.78 6.58
CA GLN A 37 24.80 -17.66 5.57
C GLN A 37 25.24 -16.87 4.35
N LEU A 38 24.40 -15.95 3.86
CA LEU A 38 24.74 -15.06 2.75
C LEU A 38 25.95 -14.17 3.06
N ILE A 39 26.07 -13.68 4.29
CA ILE A 39 27.26 -12.96 4.75
C ILE A 39 28.48 -13.90 4.77
N ASN A 40 28.35 -15.10 5.33
CA ASN A 40 29.46 -16.04 5.49
C ASN A 40 29.97 -16.57 4.14
N ASP A 41 29.09 -16.82 3.18
CA ASP A 41 29.44 -17.26 1.82
C ASP A 41 30.17 -16.13 1.05
N ASN A 42 29.78 -14.88 1.29
CA ASN A 42 30.45 -13.70 0.73
C ASN A 42 31.80 -13.40 1.42
N LEU A 43 31.93 -13.65 2.73
CA LEU A 43 33.17 -13.46 3.49
C LEU A 43 34.19 -14.59 3.21
N SER A 44 33.74 -15.84 3.03
CA SER A 44 34.61 -16.99 2.72
C SER A 44 35.28 -16.87 1.35
N SER A 45 34.77 -15.98 0.48
CA SER A 45 35.32 -15.73 -0.86
C SER A 45 36.30 -14.55 -0.93
N GLN A 46 36.59 -13.83 0.17
CA GLN A 46 37.43 -12.62 0.12
C GLN A 46 38.41 -12.48 1.30
N MET A 47 39.67 -12.16 0.98
CA MET A 47 40.72 -11.80 1.94
C MET A 47 40.41 -10.44 2.58
N ILE A 48 40.16 -10.42 3.89
CA ILE A 48 39.94 -9.19 4.66
C ILE A 48 41.30 -8.59 5.05
N GLY A 49 41.60 -7.39 4.55
CA GLY A 49 42.68 -6.54 5.07
C GLY A 49 42.11 -5.41 5.92
N PHE A 50 42.58 -5.27 7.16
CA PHE A 50 42.22 -4.15 8.03
C PHE A 50 43.15 -2.95 7.77
N THR A 51 42.61 -1.76 7.53
CA THR A 51 43.38 -0.51 7.57
C THR A 51 43.04 0.28 8.83
N LYS A 52 43.99 1.10 9.30
CA LYS A 52 44.04 1.74 10.63
C LYS A 52 42.95 2.79 10.92
N ASP A 53 42.12 3.13 9.94
CA ASP A 53 41.00 4.03 10.15
C ASP A 53 39.74 3.16 10.24
N GLU A 54 39.07 3.14 11.40
CA GLU A 54 37.92 2.30 11.77
C GLU A 54 36.69 2.43 10.83
N LYS A 55 36.86 2.04 9.57
CA LYS A 55 35.82 1.95 8.55
C LYS A 55 35.93 0.57 7.91
N ILE A 56 34.94 -0.27 8.17
CA ILE A 56 34.81 -1.55 7.48
C ILE A 56 34.41 -1.24 6.02
N GLN A 57 35.40 -1.26 5.11
CA GLN A 57 35.15 -1.22 3.68
C GLN A 57 35.04 -2.65 3.15
N ILE A 58 33.82 -3.09 2.86
CA ILE A 58 33.60 -4.30 2.06
C ILE A 58 33.78 -3.91 0.60
N VAL A 59 34.97 -4.13 0.04
CA VAL A 59 35.27 -3.86 -1.37
C VAL A 59 34.99 -5.12 -2.17
N CYS A 60 33.85 -5.14 -2.87
CA CYS A 60 33.49 -6.24 -3.76
C CYS A 60 34.06 -5.94 -5.17
N PRO A 61 34.96 -6.76 -5.75
CA PRO A 61 35.70 -6.37 -6.97
C PRO A 61 34.85 -6.23 -8.25
N HIS A 62 33.61 -6.70 -8.25
CA HIS A 62 32.76 -6.74 -9.46
C HIS A 62 31.37 -6.09 -9.29
N SER A 63 31.13 -5.36 -8.20
CA SER A 63 29.86 -4.67 -7.97
C SER A 63 30.09 -3.20 -7.62
N LYS A 64 29.56 -2.29 -8.44
CA LYS A 64 29.54 -0.84 -8.15
C LYS A 64 28.51 -0.44 -7.09
N HIS A 65 27.82 -1.39 -6.46
CA HIS A 65 26.80 -1.10 -5.44
C HIS A 65 27.42 -1.08 -4.05
N GLN A 66 27.61 0.12 -3.51
CA GLN A 66 27.87 0.33 -2.09
C GLN A 66 26.53 0.30 -1.36
N VAL A 67 26.28 -0.72 -0.54
CA VAL A 67 25.16 -0.72 0.41
C VAL A 67 25.58 0.17 1.58
N LYS A 68 24.83 1.25 1.83
CA LYS A 68 25.16 2.19 2.90
C LYS A 68 24.58 1.67 4.20
N ILE A 69 25.30 1.87 5.31
CA ILE A 69 24.82 1.52 6.67
C ILE A 69 23.45 2.17 6.98
N GLN A 70 23.14 3.29 6.32
CA GLN A 70 21.84 3.98 6.41
C GLN A 70 20.67 3.10 5.94
N ASP A 71 20.89 2.22 4.96
CA ASP A 71 19.85 1.31 4.44
C ASP A 71 19.44 0.25 5.48
N PHE A 72 20.39 -0.14 6.34
CA PHE A 72 20.15 -1.08 7.44
C PHE A 72 19.32 -0.43 8.57
N GLN A 73 19.59 0.84 8.87
CA GLN A 73 18.82 1.59 9.87
C GLN A 73 17.35 1.74 9.43
N VAL A 74 17.12 2.03 8.16
CA VAL A 74 15.76 2.12 7.58
C VAL A 74 15.03 0.78 7.64
N TRP A 75 15.72 -0.33 7.36
CA TRP A 75 15.12 -1.66 7.49
C TRP A 75 14.76 -1.98 8.95
N HIS A 76 15.68 -1.73 9.89
CA HIS A 76 15.45 -1.92 11.32
C HIS A 76 14.23 -1.11 11.81
N ASP A 77 14.15 0.18 11.47
CA ASP A 77 13.08 1.05 11.92
C ASP A 77 11.71 0.63 11.35
N ASN A 78 11.68 0.11 10.11
CA ASN A 78 10.47 -0.45 9.51
C ASN A 78 10.00 -1.73 10.21
N VAL A 79 10.93 -2.61 10.61
CA VAL A 79 10.60 -3.83 11.36
C VAL A 79 10.09 -3.47 12.76
N VAL A 80 10.73 -2.53 13.45
CA VAL A 80 10.29 -2.05 14.77
C VAL A 80 8.88 -1.47 14.70
N LYS A 81 8.59 -0.65 13.67
CA LYS A 81 7.26 -0.08 13.46
C LYS A 81 6.19 -1.13 13.18
N LEU A 82 6.51 -2.13 12.35
CA LEU A 82 5.58 -3.23 12.05
C LEU A 82 5.25 -4.02 13.31
N VAL A 83 6.25 -4.28 14.16
CA VAL A 83 6.07 -4.97 15.43
C VAL A 83 5.24 -4.14 16.40
N GLN A 84 5.45 -2.82 16.47
CA GLN A 84 4.63 -1.91 17.29
C GLN A 84 3.16 -1.88 16.85
N ASP A 85 2.90 -1.81 15.54
CA ASP A 85 1.54 -1.86 14.98
C ASP A 85 0.81 -3.20 15.24
N ILE A 86 1.56 -4.29 15.44
CA ILE A 86 1.01 -5.62 15.77
C ILE A 86 0.74 -5.73 17.28
N ILE A 87 1.59 -5.14 18.12
CA ILE A 87 1.50 -5.22 19.59
C ILE A 87 0.43 -4.27 20.16
N GLU A 88 0.15 -3.15 19.49
CA GLU A 88 -0.89 -2.20 19.90
C GLU A 88 -2.17 -2.39 19.04
N PRO A 89 -3.12 -3.26 19.42
CA PRO A 89 -4.41 -3.31 18.75
C PRO A 89 -5.11 -1.96 18.96
N LYS A 90 -5.22 -1.16 17.89
CA LYS A 90 -6.03 0.06 17.88
C LYS A 90 -7.46 -0.27 18.25
N SER A 91 -7.81 -0.08 19.52
CA SER A 91 -9.19 0.12 19.95
C SER A 91 -9.61 1.51 19.48
N GLU A 92 -10.51 1.57 18.49
CA GLU A 92 -11.38 2.72 18.14
C GLU A 92 -12.14 2.32 16.85
N SER A 93 -13.45 2.09 16.78
CA SER A 93 -14.59 2.85 17.31
C SER A 93 -14.29 4.33 17.45
N ASN A 94 -14.09 5.02 16.32
CA ASN A 94 -14.32 6.46 16.26
C ASN A 94 -14.91 6.88 14.92
N SER A 95 -16.19 7.23 15.00
CA SER A 95 -16.93 8.03 14.03
C SER A 95 -16.28 9.41 13.90
N VAL A 96 -15.55 9.63 12.83
CA VAL A 96 -15.04 10.97 12.50
C VAL A 96 -16.21 11.81 11.99
N GLN A 97 -16.78 12.64 12.88
CA GLN A 97 -17.55 13.81 12.51
C GLN A 97 -16.57 14.90 12.07
N SER A 98 -16.49 15.15 10.75
CA SER A 98 -15.82 16.31 10.18
C SER A 98 -16.84 17.43 9.95
N SER A 99 -16.56 18.58 10.55
CA SER A 99 -17.36 19.81 10.56
C SER A 99 -17.53 20.49 9.19
N SER A 100 -18.78 20.89 8.93
CA SER A 100 -19.33 21.95 8.06
C SER A 100 -18.46 22.59 6.97
N SER A 101 -18.69 22.16 5.72
CA SER A 101 -18.85 23.05 4.56
C SER A 101 -19.68 22.32 3.49
N GLY A 102 -20.98 22.63 3.42
CA GLY A 102 -21.96 22.02 2.49
C GLY A 102 -22.07 20.50 2.63
N SER A 103 -23.06 20.00 3.37
CA SER A 103 -23.23 18.55 3.62
C SER A 103 -23.27 17.75 2.30
N LYS A 104 -22.12 17.20 1.89
CA LYS A 104 -22.03 16.24 0.79
C LYS A 104 -22.88 15.05 1.21
N GLN A 105 -24.05 14.87 0.59
CA GLN A 105 -24.96 13.77 0.91
C GLN A 105 -24.20 12.46 0.79
N LYS A 106 -24.09 11.73 1.91
CA LYS A 106 -23.54 10.37 1.94
C LYS A 106 -24.46 9.45 1.12
N TRP A 107 -23.88 8.47 0.43
CA TRP A 107 -24.65 7.46 -0.28
C TRP A 107 -25.22 6.45 0.72
N SER A 108 -26.52 6.17 0.64
CA SER A 108 -27.17 5.15 1.47
C SER A 108 -27.20 3.80 0.76
N GLN A 109 -27.30 2.70 1.51
CA GLN A 109 -27.42 1.37 0.93
C GLN A 109 -28.67 1.22 0.04
N GLN A 110 -29.77 1.89 0.42
CA GLN A 110 -30.98 1.94 -0.40
C GLN A 110 -30.75 2.69 -1.72
N GLU A 111 -30.01 3.80 -1.68
CA GLU A 111 -29.61 4.53 -2.89
C GLU A 111 -28.74 3.66 -3.80
N GLU A 112 -27.77 2.94 -3.24
CA GLU A 112 -26.92 2.02 -3.99
C GLU A 112 -27.78 0.94 -4.68
N GLN A 113 -28.61 0.20 -3.95
CA GLN A 113 -29.45 -0.84 -4.56
C GLN A 113 -30.32 -0.30 -5.70
N VAL A 114 -30.96 0.85 -5.51
CA VAL A 114 -31.78 1.48 -6.55
C VAL A 114 -30.94 1.88 -7.77
N LEU A 115 -29.71 2.33 -7.58
CA LEU A 115 -28.83 2.71 -8.69
C LEU A 115 -28.43 1.51 -9.54
N GLU A 116 -28.13 0.37 -8.91
CA GLU A 116 -27.78 -0.87 -9.60
C GLU A 116 -28.92 -1.33 -10.50
N ASP A 117 -30.12 -1.46 -9.94
CA ASP A 117 -31.33 -1.87 -10.68
C ASP A 117 -31.61 -0.94 -11.88
N LEU A 118 -31.40 0.37 -11.70
CA LEU A 118 -31.71 1.36 -12.73
C LEU A 118 -30.68 1.37 -13.88
N ILE A 119 -29.39 1.19 -13.58
CA ILE A 119 -28.35 1.15 -14.62
C ILE A 119 -28.44 -0.14 -15.44
N GLU A 120 -28.84 -1.25 -14.82
CA GLU A 120 -29.14 -2.48 -15.56
C GLU A 120 -30.35 -2.31 -16.49
N LYS A 121 -31.39 -1.63 -16.01
CA LYS A 121 -32.66 -1.49 -16.73
C LYS A 121 -32.66 -0.40 -17.82
N PHE A 122 -31.90 0.68 -17.63
CA PHE A 122 -31.95 1.85 -18.51
C PHE A 122 -30.55 2.28 -18.96
N GLN A 123 -30.37 2.46 -20.27
CA GLN A 123 -29.13 3.01 -20.84
C GLN A 123 -29.09 4.55 -20.84
N ASP A 124 -30.25 5.21 -20.87
CA ASP A 124 -30.33 6.68 -20.90
C ASP A 124 -30.10 7.29 -19.51
N LYS A 125 -29.05 8.10 -19.39
CA LYS A 125 -28.64 8.78 -18.16
C LYS A 125 -29.69 9.70 -17.56
N LYS A 126 -30.51 10.35 -18.39
CA LYS A 126 -31.57 11.26 -17.94
C LYS A 126 -32.73 10.46 -17.34
N ILE A 127 -33.05 9.30 -17.93
CA ILE A 127 -34.08 8.39 -17.41
C ILE A 127 -33.63 7.82 -16.06
N VAL A 128 -32.38 7.32 -15.97
CA VAL A 128 -31.79 6.83 -14.72
C VAL A 128 -31.87 7.88 -13.63
N GLN A 129 -31.47 9.13 -13.90
CA GLN A 129 -31.56 10.20 -12.89
C GLN A 129 -33.01 10.44 -12.43
N LYS A 130 -33.95 10.57 -13.36
CA LYS A 130 -35.35 10.87 -13.03
C LYS A 130 -35.96 9.78 -12.17
N GLU A 131 -35.75 8.52 -12.54
CA GLU A 131 -36.22 7.36 -11.78
C GLU A 131 -35.52 7.24 -10.42
N PHE A 132 -34.22 7.49 -10.37
CA PHE A 132 -33.44 7.48 -9.14
C PHE A 132 -33.97 8.51 -8.13
N GLN A 133 -34.19 9.75 -8.58
CA GLN A 133 -34.74 10.82 -7.74
C GLN A 133 -36.18 10.51 -7.28
N SER A 134 -37.01 9.96 -8.17
CA SER A 134 -38.38 9.52 -7.85
C SER A 134 -38.40 8.46 -6.73
N LYS A 135 -37.53 7.44 -6.83
CA LYS A 135 -37.48 6.33 -5.87
C LYS A 135 -36.80 6.67 -4.55
N THR A 136 -35.77 7.51 -4.56
CA THR A 136 -34.95 7.82 -3.38
C THR A 136 -35.36 9.11 -2.68
N GLY A 137 -36.17 9.95 -3.33
CA GLY A 137 -36.52 11.30 -2.86
C GLY A 137 -35.35 12.29 -2.88
N THR A 138 -34.21 11.91 -3.47
CA THR A 138 -33.00 12.75 -3.48
C THR A 138 -32.96 13.69 -4.67
N LYS A 139 -32.09 14.70 -4.61
CA LYS A 139 -31.86 15.67 -5.70
C LYS A 139 -30.47 15.53 -6.33
N LYS A 140 -29.90 14.30 -6.34
CA LYS A 140 -28.55 14.07 -6.89
C LYS A 140 -28.52 14.33 -8.40
N SER A 141 -27.46 14.98 -8.88
CA SER A 141 -27.27 15.28 -10.30
C SER A 141 -26.84 14.03 -11.09
N ILE A 142 -27.03 14.04 -12.42
CA ILE A 142 -26.52 12.99 -13.32
C ILE A 142 -25.03 12.73 -13.06
N SER A 143 -24.24 13.80 -12.99
CA SER A 143 -22.79 13.70 -12.77
C SER A 143 -22.47 12.99 -11.45
N SER A 144 -23.16 13.33 -10.36
CA SER A 144 -22.95 12.69 -9.05
C SER A 144 -23.27 11.20 -9.08
N ILE A 145 -24.40 10.83 -9.71
CA ILE A 145 -24.88 9.46 -9.83
C ILE A 145 -23.86 8.61 -10.62
N TYR A 146 -23.49 9.04 -11.81
CA TYR A 146 -22.56 8.29 -12.66
C TYR A 146 -21.12 8.30 -12.13
N GLN A 147 -20.71 9.37 -11.45
CA GLN A 147 -19.42 9.40 -10.76
C GLN A 147 -19.36 8.36 -9.64
N HIS A 148 -20.44 8.20 -8.88
CA HIS A 148 -20.53 7.17 -7.85
C HIS A 148 -20.49 5.76 -8.45
N TRP A 149 -21.31 5.51 -9.48
CA TRP A 149 -21.30 4.23 -10.20
C TRP A 149 -19.90 3.86 -10.71
N ASN A 150 -19.27 4.76 -11.48
CA ASN A 150 -17.99 4.51 -12.13
C ASN A 150 -16.79 4.43 -11.18
N ARG A 151 -16.95 4.79 -9.90
CA ARG A 151 -15.83 4.82 -8.93
C ARG A 151 -15.99 3.88 -7.76
N VAL A 152 -17.23 3.52 -7.41
CA VAL A 152 -17.53 2.84 -6.15
C VAL A 152 -18.37 1.60 -6.37
N GLN A 153 -19.45 1.74 -7.12
CA GLN A 153 -20.50 0.72 -7.15
C GLN A 153 -20.37 -0.28 -8.30
N ASN A 154 -19.82 0.12 -9.45
CA ASN A 154 -19.68 -0.77 -10.60
C ASN A 154 -18.92 -2.05 -10.22
N PRO A 155 -19.51 -3.25 -10.43
CA PRO A 155 -18.90 -4.53 -10.04
C PRO A 155 -17.62 -4.85 -10.81
N THR A 156 -17.35 -4.21 -11.95
CA THR A 156 -16.08 -4.38 -12.67
C THR A 156 -14.89 -3.75 -11.94
N ILE A 157 -15.15 -2.90 -10.93
CA ILE A 157 -14.10 -2.27 -10.13
C ILE A 157 -13.64 -3.25 -9.06
N GLN A 158 -12.41 -3.71 -9.19
CA GLN A 158 -11.79 -4.61 -8.23
C GLN A 158 -11.44 -3.86 -6.95
N LYS A 159 -12.09 -4.26 -5.86
CA LYS A 159 -11.80 -3.81 -4.49
C LYS A 159 -10.73 -4.75 -3.88
N GLY A 160 -9.79 -4.18 -3.13
CA GLY A 160 -8.75 -4.95 -2.43
C GLY A 160 -7.35 -4.84 -3.04
N ARG A 161 -6.47 -5.76 -2.63
CA ARG A 161 -5.01 -5.73 -2.89
C ARG A 161 -4.70 -5.75 -4.39
N PHE A 162 -3.63 -5.06 -4.77
CA PHE A 162 -3.04 -5.17 -6.10
C PHE A 162 -2.28 -6.48 -6.22
N LYS A 163 -2.39 -7.12 -7.37
CA LYS A 163 -1.58 -8.27 -7.77
C LYS A 163 -0.22 -7.78 -8.26
N THR A 164 0.79 -8.62 -8.18
CA THR A 164 2.15 -8.33 -8.69
C THR A 164 2.16 -7.90 -10.15
N GLN A 165 1.32 -8.53 -11.00
CA GLN A 165 1.19 -8.14 -12.41
C GLN A 165 0.63 -6.72 -12.57
N GLU A 166 -0.30 -6.32 -11.72
CA GLU A 166 -0.86 -4.95 -11.74
C GLU A 166 0.22 -3.94 -11.33
N ASP A 167 1.02 -4.27 -10.32
CA ASP A 167 2.14 -3.41 -9.88
C ASP A 167 3.17 -3.20 -10.98
N LEU A 168 3.50 -4.24 -11.75
CA LEU A 168 4.40 -4.12 -12.90
C LEU A 168 3.86 -3.14 -13.94
N ILE A 169 2.56 -3.20 -14.24
CA ILE A 169 1.91 -2.27 -15.18
C ILE A 169 1.92 -0.84 -14.62
N VAL A 170 1.65 -0.66 -13.32
CA VAL A 170 1.77 0.65 -12.66
C VAL A 170 3.19 1.19 -12.84
N ILE A 171 4.21 0.43 -12.44
CA ILE A 171 5.62 0.86 -12.51
C ILE A 171 6.02 1.19 -13.95
N GLN A 172 5.71 0.33 -14.91
CA GLN A 172 6.03 0.54 -16.33
C GLN A 172 5.32 1.79 -16.88
N GLY A 173 4.03 1.96 -16.57
CA GLY A 173 3.25 3.11 -17.01
C GLY A 173 3.84 4.42 -16.49
N TYR A 174 4.25 4.46 -15.22
CA TYR A 174 4.91 5.63 -14.64
C TYR A 174 6.29 5.90 -15.25
N ASN A 175 7.11 4.87 -15.48
CA ASN A 175 8.41 5.03 -16.16
C ASN A 175 8.26 5.57 -17.58
N ASN A 176 7.13 5.28 -18.23
CA ASN A 176 6.77 5.80 -19.55
C ASN A 176 6.05 7.16 -19.51
N ASN A 177 6.02 7.84 -18.35
CA ASN A 177 5.33 9.12 -18.15
C ASN A 177 3.83 9.10 -18.51
N LEU A 178 3.17 7.95 -18.34
CA LEU A 178 1.73 7.86 -18.55
C LEU A 178 0.97 8.47 -17.37
N SER A 179 -0.14 9.14 -17.66
CA SER A 179 -1.07 9.60 -16.64
C SER A 179 -1.75 8.43 -15.93
N THR A 180 -2.21 8.63 -14.70
CA THR A 180 -2.93 7.61 -13.92
C THR A 180 -4.20 7.12 -14.62
N SER A 181 -4.85 7.97 -15.41
CA SER A 181 -6.00 7.60 -16.24
C SER A 181 -5.61 6.65 -17.38
N GLN A 182 -4.47 6.88 -18.03
CA GLN A 182 -3.96 5.99 -19.08
C GLN A 182 -3.53 4.64 -18.50
N ILE A 183 -2.89 4.64 -17.33
CA ILE A 183 -2.50 3.40 -16.64
C ILE A 183 -3.74 2.62 -16.18
N ALA A 184 -4.73 3.30 -15.62
CA ALA A 184 -6.00 2.68 -15.23
C ALA A 184 -6.74 2.04 -16.42
N ALA A 185 -6.65 2.65 -17.61
CA ALA A 185 -7.22 2.06 -18.83
C ALA A 185 -6.54 0.73 -19.23
N GLN A 186 -5.26 0.53 -18.87
CA GLN A 186 -4.55 -0.74 -19.07
C GLN A 186 -4.93 -1.79 -18.01
N LEU A 187 -5.29 -1.33 -16.81
CA LEU A 187 -5.74 -2.13 -15.67
C LEU A 187 -7.26 -2.09 -15.58
N SER A 188 -7.99 -2.50 -16.61
CA SER A 188 -9.45 -2.32 -16.83
C SER A 188 -10.39 -2.46 -15.60
N CYS A 189 -9.96 -3.11 -14.52
CA CYS A 189 -10.67 -3.23 -13.25
C CYS A 189 -10.25 -2.22 -12.14
N ARG A 190 -9.37 -1.25 -12.40
CA ARG A 190 -8.85 -0.27 -11.43
C ARG A 190 -9.19 1.14 -11.84
N THR A 191 -9.56 1.95 -10.86
CA THR A 191 -9.80 3.38 -11.05
C THR A 191 -8.49 4.17 -11.04
N PRO A 192 -8.41 5.34 -11.71
CA PRO A 192 -7.23 6.20 -11.67
C PRO A 192 -6.78 6.56 -10.24
N LYS A 193 -7.75 6.72 -9.32
CA LYS A 193 -7.47 7.00 -7.91
C LYS A 193 -6.81 5.82 -7.19
N GLN A 194 -7.23 4.59 -7.49
CA GLN A 194 -6.58 3.39 -6.94
C GLN A 194 -5.15 3.25 -7.45
N VAL A 195 -4.92 3.50 -8.73
CA VAL A 195 -3.58 3.49 -9.35
C VAL A 195 -2.67 4.53 -8.69
N LEU A 196 -3.15 5.78 -8.53
CA LEU A 196 -2.39 6.84 -7.86
C LEU A 196 -2.02 6.47 -6.43
N ASN A 197 -3.00 5.97 -5.67
CA ASN A 197 -2.75 5.53 -4.30
C ASN A 197 -1.74 4.38 -4.27
N ARG A 198 -1.84 3.43 -5.22
CA ARG A 198 -0.91 2.30 -5.30
C ARG A 198 0.50 2.77 -5.59
N PHE A 199 0.68 3.66 -6.54
CA PHE A 199 1.98 4.26 -6.85
C PHE A 199 2.64 4.88 -5.63
N TYR A 200 1.89 5.65 -4.82
CA TYR A 200 2.43 6.19 -3.57
C TYR A 200 2.83 5.11 -2.57
N THR A 201 2.10 4.00 -2.48
CA THR A 201 2.47 2.87 -1.60
C THR A 201 3.66 2.07 -2.11
N LEU A 202 3.92 2.07 -3.42
CA LEU A 202 5.10 1.43 -4.02
C LEU A 202 6.39 2.27 -3.79
N ASN A 203 6.31 3.41 -3.07
CA ASN A 203 7.44 4.25 -2.69
C ASN A 203 8.34 4.70 -3.87
N LEU A 204 7.76 4.93 -5.05
CA LEU A 204 8.46 5.60 -6.17
C LEU A 204 8.66 7.12 -5.94
N LYS A 205 8.59 7.58 -4.68
CA LYS A 205 8.71 8.99 -4.28
C LYS A 205 10.14 9.54 -4.37
N GLU A 206 11.14 8.72 -4.70
CA GLU A 206 12.50 9.19 -4.99
C GLU A 206 12.71 9.59 -6.46
N ASN A 207 11.64 9.89 -7.21
CA ASN A 207 11.75 10.43 -8.56
C ASN A 207 11.38 11.93 -8.58
N PRO A 208 12.36 12.86 -8.64
CA PRO A 208 12.14 14.31 -8.46
C PRO A 208 11.34 14.99 -9.59
N ASN A 209 10.86 14.26 -10.60
CA ASN A 209 10.15 14.82 -11.76
C ASN A 209 8.62 14.93 -11.60
N TYR A 210 8.02 14.57 -10.46
CA TYR A 210 6.54 14.54 -10.34
C TYR A 210 5.89 15.88 -9.93
N ASN A 211 6.65 16.93 -9.59
CA ASN A 211 6.08 18.20 -9.12
C ASN A 211 5.56 19.15 -10.22
N ILE A 212 5.38 18.72 -11.48
CA ILE A 212 5.12 19.67 -12.59
C ILE A 212 3.75 19.52 -13.29
N ILE A 213 2.97 18.45 -13.10
CA ILE A 213 1.81 18.19 -14.01
C ILE A 213 0.42 18.32 -13.36
N ASN A 214 0.30 18.67 -12.08
CA ASN A 214 -1.01 18.76 -11.41
C ASN A 214 -1.46 20.18 -10.98
N ASP A 215 -1.03 21.22 -11.69
CA ASP A 215 -1.69 22.53 -11.67
C ASP A 215 -1.89 23.02 -13.11
N GLN A 216 -2.99 22.60 -13.75
CA GLN A 216 -3.72 23.32 -14.81
C GLN A 216 -5.04 22.62 -15.17
#